data_AF-A0A2X2SUE0-F1
#
_entry.id   AF-A0A2X2SUE0-F1
#
_cell.length_a   1.000
_cell.length_b   1.000
_cell.length_c   1.000
_cell.angle_alpha   90.00
_cell.angle_beta   90.00
_cell.angle_gamma   90.00
#
_symmetry.space_group_name_H-M   'P 1'
#
loop_
_entity.id
_entity.type
_entity.pdbx_description
1 polymer ?
#
loop_
_entity_poly.entity_id
_entity_poly.type
_entity_poly.pdbx_seq_one_letter_code
_entity_poly.pdbx_strand_id
1 'polypeptide(L)'
;MNRYITLFLLLFCSVAYAQDVETMLTEKVKLLDKSYATKELQTLAKDFETLATSAPSHWLANYYTAYVNIRLADQSSGGSIDSYCNLAEKYIKIAEKQPDADASEINALYAYLYSAKVKVNPMFRGAKYGKLSREYSEKSIKENPKNPRPYLIRAIGIYFTPKVFGGGVAKAKPMLNKALEKFEHFTPKTPNHPHWGKGMAESINK
;
A
#
# COMPACT_ATOMS: atom_id res chain seq x y z
N MET A 1 -27.89 -18.48 -34.95
CA MET A 1 -28.43 -17.59 -33.90
C MET A 1 -27.97 -17.94 -32.47
N ASN A 2 -27.76 -19.22 -32.13
CA ASN A 2 -27.46 -19.60 -30.74
C ASN A 2 -26.03 -19.27 -30.24
N ARG A 3 -25.01 -19.11 -31.10
CA ARG A 3 -23.63 -18.74 -30.67
C ARG A 3 -23.49 -17.30 -30.16
N TYR A 4 -24.34 -16.38 -30.60
CA TYR A 4 -24.32 -14.99 -30.14
C TYR A 4 -24.97 -14.80 -28.77
N ILE A 5 -26.01 -15.62 -28.47
CA ILE A 5 -26.71 -15.59 -27.18
C ILE A 5 -25.78 -16.07 -26.05
N THR A 6 -24.95 -17.09 -26.30
CA THR A 6 -23.98 -17.60 -25.30
C THR A 6 -22.87 -16.59 -24.99
N LEU A 7 -22.39 -15.85 -26.01
CA LEU A 7 -21.37 -14.81 -25.82
C LEU A 7 -21.93 -13.61 -25.02
N PHE A 8 -23.20 -13.25 -25.23
CA PHE A 8 -23.87 -12.17 -24.51
C PHE A 8 -24.11 -12.51 -23.03
N LEU A 9 -24.45 -13.77 -22.72
CA LEU A 9 -24.73 -14.23 -21.35
C LEU A 9 -23.45 -14.25 -20.48
N LEU A 10 -22.32 -14.69 -21.05
CA LEU A 10 -21.01 -14.70 -20.36
C LEU A 10 -20.51 -13.28 -20.06
N LEU A 11 -20.72 -12.33 -20.98
CA LEU A 11 -20.34 -10.93 -20.77
C LEU A 11 -21.14 -10.31 -19.61
N PHE A 12 -22.46 -10.57 -19.55
CA PHE A 12 -23.33 -10.03 -18.50
C PHE A 12 -22.97 -10.51 -17.10
N CYS A 13 -22.66 -11.80 -16.92
CA CYS A 13 -22.25 -12.33 -15.61
C CYS A 13 -20.94 -11.69 -15.11
N SER A 14 -19.96 -11.46 -15.99
CA SER A 14 -18.67 -10.87 -15.60
C SER A 14 -18.80 -9.44 -15.07
N VAL A 15 -19.72 -8.64 -15.64
CA VAL A 15 -19.96 -7.26 -15.21
C VAL A 15 -20.65 -7.22 -13.84
N ALA A 16 -21.62 -8.12 -13.59
CA ALA A 16 -22.31 -8.19 -12.31
C ALA A 16 -21.37 -8.56 -11.16
N TYR A 17 -20.49 -9.56 -11.35
CA TYR A 17 -19.49 -9.93 -10.36
C TYR A 17 -18.46 -8.81 -10.11
N ALA A 18 -18.01 -8.12 -11.15
CA ALA A 18 -17.08 -7.00 -10.99
C ALA A 18 -17.70 -5.84 -10.19
N GLN A 19 -18.98 -5.54 -10.43
CA GLN A 19 -19.71 -4.50 -9.69
C GLN A 19 -19.84 -4.84 -8.19
N ASP A 20 -20.05 -6.11 -7.86
CA ASP A 20 -20.13 -6.59 -6.47
C ASP A 20 -18.78 -6.42 -5.74
N VAL A 21 -17.68 -6.79 -6.41
CA VAL A 21 -16.32 -6.63 -5.87
C VAL A 21 -15.99 -5.16 -5.61
N GLU A 22 -16.30 -4.26 -6.53
CA GLU A 22 -16.05 -2.82 -6.36
C GLU A 22 -16.87 -2.21 -5.22
N THR A 23 -18.11 -2.69 -5.03
CA THR A 23 -18.98 -2.23 -3.93
C THR A 23 -18.41 -2.67 -2.58
N MET A 24 -18.07 -3.94 -2.45
CA MET A 24 -17.43 -4.50 -1.26
C MET A 24 -16.09 -3.81 -0.97
N LEU A 25 -15.27 -3.59 -1.99
CA LEU A 25 -14.01 -2.89 -1.87
C LEU A 25 -14.21 -1.46 -1.34
N THR A 26 -15.17 -0.72 -1.89
CA THR A 26 -15.50 0.64 -1.46
C THR A 26 -15.87 0.68 0.03
N GLU A 27 -16.69 -0.27 0.49
CA GLU A 27 -17.08 -0.35 1.90
C GLU A 27 -15.86 -0.60 2.80
N LYS A 28 -15.03 -1.61 2.46
CA LYS A 28 -13.88 -1.99 3.27
C LYS A 28 -12.79 -0.92 3.29
N VAL A 29 -12.57 -0.22 2.17
CA VAL A 29 -11.61 0.90 2.11
C VAL A 29 -12.07 2.05 3.00
N LYS A 30 -13.36 2.41 2.98
CA LYS A 30 -13.91 3.44 3.88
C LYS A 30 -13.78 3.08 5.35
N LEU A 31 -13.92 1.81 5.70
CA LEU A 31 -13.67 1.32 7.06
C LEU A 31 -12.18 1.43 7.41
N LEU A 32 -11.31 0.97 6.52
CA LEU A 32 -9.86 0.99 6.71
C LEU A 32 -9.30 2.40 6.95
N ASP A 33 -9.86 3.43 6.29
CA ASP A 33 -9.48 4.83 6.49
C ASP A 33 -9.64 5.31 7.93
N LYS A 34 -10.60 4.73 8.65
CA LYS A 34 -10.94 5.12 10.02
C LYS A 34 -10.40 4.14 11.05
N SER A 35 -9.95 2.97 10.63
CA SER A 35 -9.42 1.93 11.52
C SER A 35 -7.95 2.17 11.85
N TYR A 36 -7.64 2.13 13.13
CA TYR A 36 -6.27 2.22 13.64
C TYR A 36 -5.96 1.17 14.70
N ALA A 37 -6.97 0.61 15.37
CA ALA A 37 -6.73 -0.42 16.36
C ALA A 37 -6.29 -1.72 15.69
N THR A 38 -5.29 -2.39 16.25
CA THR A 38 -4.73 -3.63 15.69
C THR A 38 -5.82 -4.70 15.47
N LYS A 39 -6.81 -4.80 16.37
CA LYS A 39 -7.91 -5.75 16.22
C LYS A 39 -8.80 -5.46 15.00
N GLU A 40 -9.09 -4.19 14.73
CA GLU A 40 -9.87 -3.77 13.56
C GLU A 40 -9.10 -4.07 12.28
N LEU A 41 -7.81 -3.75 12.25
CA LEU A 41 -6.94 -4.05 11.10
C LEU A 41 -6.81 -5.56 10.86
N GLN A 42 -6.76 -6.38 11.90
CA GLN A 42 -6.77 -7.84 11.77
C GLN A 42 -8.08 -8.37 11.18
N THR A 43 -9.23 -7.80 11.55
CA THR A 43 -10.52 -8.14 10.93
C THR A 43 -10.51 -7.73 9.45
N LEU A 44 -10.12 -6.49 9.14
CA LEU A 44 -10.03 -6.01 7.76
C LEU A 44 -9.05 -6.83 6.92
N ALA A 45 -7.92 -7.28 7.49
CA ALA A 45 -6.98 -8.15 6.78
C ALA A 45 -7.64 -9.45 6.30
N LYS A 46 -8.49 -10.07 7.13
CA LYS A 46 -9.26 -11.27 6.74
C LYS A 46 -10.32 -10.96 5.69
N ASP A 47 -11.00 -9.83 5.82
CA ASP A 47 -12.02 -9.40 4.86
C ASP A 47 -11.41 -9.14 3.48
N PHE A 48 -10.30 -8.39 3.41
CA PHE A 48 -9.58 -8.14 2.16
C PHE A 48 -8.96 -9.43 1.60
N GLU A 49 -8.44 -10.33 2.42
CA GLU A 49 -7.94 -11.64 1.97
C GLU A 49 -9.05 -12.49 1.35
N THR A 50 -10.24 -12.48 1.94
CA THR A 50 -11.42 -13.18 1.40
C THR A 50 -11.81 -12.57 0.05
N LEU A 51 -11.88 -11.24 -0.04
CA LEU A 51 -12.20 -10.52 -1.28
C LEU A 51 -11.16 -10.75 -2.38
N ALA A 52 -9.87 -10.70 -2.04
CA ALA A 52 -8.78 -10.97 -2.98
C ALA A 52 -8.79 -12.43 -3.44
N THR A 53 -9.24 -13.37 -2.60
CA THR A 53 -9.35 -14.79 -2.98
C THR A 53 -10.55 -15.05 -3.90
N SER A 54 -11.68 -14.35 -3.69
CA SER A 54 -12.85 -14.45 -4.59
C SER A 54 -12.63 -13.71 -5.91
N ALA A 55 -11.79 -12.67 -5.93
CA ALA A 55 -11.47 -11.87 -7.11
C ALA A 55 -9.94 -11.76 -7.33
N PRO A 56 -9.25 -12.87 -7.66
CA PRO A 56 -7.77 -12.92 -7.69
C PRO A 56 -7.14 -12.02 -8.74
N SER A 57 -7.86 -11.71 -9.83
CA SER A 57 -7.39 -10.79 -10.88
C SER A 57 -7.64 -9.31 -10.54
N HIS A 58 -8.30 -8.99 -9.43
CA HIS A 58 -8.60 -7.62 -9.05
C HIS A 58 -7.43 -7.01 -8.29
N TRP A 59 -6.63 -6.17 -8.96
CA TRP A 59 -5.39 -5.68 -8.37
C TRP A 59 -5.60 -4.85 -7.10
N LEU A 60 -6.68 -4.05 -7.02
CA LEU A 60 -6.97 -3.26 -5.81
C LEU A 60 -7.33 -4.13 -4.60
N ALA A 61 -8.07 -5.22 -4.77
CA ALA A 61 -8.37 -6.13 -3.66
C ALA A 61 -7.05 -6.68 -3.09
N ASN A 62 -6.16 -7.16 -3.96
CA ASN A 62 -4.82 -7.61 -3.57
C ASN A 62 -3.95 -6.49 -2.98
N TYR A 63 -4.00 -5.28 -3.55
CA TYR A 63 -3.29 -4.10 -3.05
C TYR A 63 -3.69 -3.78 -1.60
N TYR A 64 -4.99 -3.74 -1.31
CA TYR A 64 -5.47 -3.42 0.03
C TYR A 64 -5.21 -4.55 1.02
N THR A 65 -5.25 -5.82 0.60
CA THR A 65 -4.77 -6.95 1.42
C THR A 65 -3.30 -6.78 1.79
N ALA A 66 -2.44 -6.36 0.85
CA ALA A 66 -1.05 -6.07 1.16
C ALA A 66 -0.90 -4.87 2.09
N TYR A 67 -1.58 -3.77 1.80
CA TYR A 67 -1.51 -2.54 2.57
C TYR A 67 -1.91 -2.72 4.03
N VAL A 68 -3.04 -3.39 4.31
CA VAL A 68 -3.48 -3.64 5.69
C VAL A 68 -2.50 -4.54 6.45
N ASN A 69 -1.89 -5.52 5.79
CA ASN A 69 -0.84 -6.34 6.39
C ASN A 69 0.44 -5.52 6.66
N ILE A 70 0.82 -4.58 5.80
CA ILE A 70 1.95 -3.67 6.08
C ILE A 70 1.64 -2.77 7.28
N ARG A 71 0.41 -2.26 7.40
CA ARG A 71 -0.01 -1.49 8.60
C ARG A 71 0.09 -2.33 9.88
N LEU A 72 -0.35 -3.59 9.82
CA LEU A 72 -0.20 -4.53 10.94
C LEU A 72 1.27 -4.79 11.27
N ALA A 73 2.12 -4.97 10.26
CA ALA A 73 3.57 -5.10 10.44
C ALA A 73 4.15 -3.85 11.11
N ASP A 74 3.74 -2.65 10.69
CA ASP A 74 4.21 -1.39 11.27
C ASP A 74 3.72 -1.19 12.72
N GLN A 75 2.57 -1.74 13.11
CA GLN A 75 2.11 -1.72 14.51
C GLN A 75 2.69 -2.85 15.37
N SER A 76 3.36 -3.81 14.76
CA SER A 76 3.88 -5.00 15.43
C SER A 76 5.31 -4.80 15.94
N SER A 77 5.77 -5.79 16.69
CA SER A 77 7.14 -5.90 17.20
C SER A 77 7.72 -7.29 16.94
N GLY A 78 9.05 -7.39 16.89
CA GLY A 78 9.75 -8.68 16.78
C GLY A 78 9.37 -9.47 15.51
N GLY A 79 9.24 -10.80 15.66
CA GLY A 79 9.02 -11.71 14.54
C GLY A 79 7.68 -11.53 13.82
N SER A 80 6.64 -11.00 14.48
CA SER A 80 5.33 -10.77 13.87
C SER A 80 5.38 -9.82 12.68
N ILE A 81 6.32 -8.87 12.68
CA ILE A 81 6.55 -7.95 11.55
C ILE A 81 6.88 -8.76 10.28
N ASP A 82 7.75 -9.76 10.37
CA ASP A 82 8.12 -10.58 9.21
C ASP A 82 6.93 -11.43 8.73
N SER A 83 6.13 -11.98 9.64
CA SER A 83 4.92 -12.73 9.29
C SER A 83 3.95 -11.87 8.47
N TYR A 84 3.66 -10.65 8.94
CA TYR A 84 2.77 -9.73 8.21
C TYR A 84 3.40 -9.22 6.90
N CYS A 85 4.71 -8.94 6.88
CA CYS A 85 5.40 -8.55 5.65
C CYS A 85 5.38 -9.68 4.60
N ASN A 86 5.52 -10.94 5.01
CA ASN A 86 5.48 -12.07 4.07
C ASN A 86 4.08 -12.23 3.44
N LEU A 87 3.02 -12.04 4.23
CA LEU A 87 1.65 -11.99 3.71
C LEU A 87 1.48 -10.82 2.74
N ALA A 88 1.92 -9.63 3.13
CA ALA A 88 1.84 -8.47 2.24
C ALA A 88 2.58 -8.68 0.92
N GLU A 89 3.82 -9.18 0.95
CA GLU A 89 4.62 -9.44 -0.25
C GLU A 89 3.94 -10.44 -1.20
N LYS A 90 3.28 -11.48 -0.67
CA LYS A 90 2.46 -12.41 -1.46
C LYS A 90 1.40 -11.66 -2.27
N TYR A 91 0.63 -10.77 -1.64
CA TYR A 91 -0.46 -10.05 -2.30
C TYR A 91 0.05 -8.94 -3.23
N ILE A 92 1.16 -8.27 -2.92
CA ILE A 92 1.79 -7.33 -3.86
C ILE A 92 2.17 -8.06 -5.16
N LYS A 93 2.76 -9.26 -5.06
CA LYS A 93 3.12 -10.09 -6.23
C LYS A 93 1.94 -10.56 -7.07
N ILE A 94 0.75 -10.64 -6.49
CA ILE A 94 -0.48 -10.95 -7.25
C ILE A 94 -0.99 -9.68 -7.93
N ALA A 95 -1.03 -8.56 -7.20
CA ALA A 95 -1.47 -7.26 -7.73
C ALA A 95 -0.60 -6.80 -8.89
N GLU A 96 0.74 -6.90 -8.78
CA GLU A 96 1.67 -6.40 -9.80
C GLU A 96 1.59 -7.15 -11.15
N LYS A 97 1.00 -8.34 -11.17
CA LYS A 97 0.81 -9.14 -12.38
C LYS A 97 -0.44 -8.75 -13.17
N GLN A 98 -1.32 -7.94 -12.59
CA GLN A 98 -2.55 -7.54 -13.25
C GLN A 98 -2.25 -6.43 -14.27
N PRO A 99 -2.87 -6.48 -15.46
CA PRO A 99 -2.55 -5.58 -16.55
C PRO A 99 -2.93 -4.12 -16.28
N ASP A 100 -3.86 -3.88 -15.36
CA ASP A 100 -4.38 -2.56 -14.98
C ASP A 100 -3.79 -2.02 -13.67
N ALA A 101 -2.84 -2.73 -13.06
CA ALA A 101 -2.21 -2.32 -11.81
C ALA A 101 -1.38 -1.04 -11.98
N ASP A 102 -1.56 -0.08 -11.06
CA ASP A 102 -0.74 1.13 -11.03
C ASP A 102 0.68 0.81 -10.50
N ALA A 103 1.65 0.79 -11.42
CA ALA A 103 3.04 0.47 -11.10
C ALA A 103 3.66 1.41 -10.04
N SER A 104 3.25 2.69 -9.98
CA SER A 104 3.73 3.61 -8.96
C SER A 104 3.21 3.21 -7.58
N GLU A 105 1.94 2.87 -7.47
CA GLU A 105 1.31 2.43 -6.21
C GLU A 105 1.89 1.09 -5.73
N ILE A 106 2.10 0.13 -6.64
CA ILE A 106 2.76 -1.15 -6.32
C ILE A 106 4.16 -0.93 -5.74
N ASN A 107 4.97 -0.08 -6.41
CA ASN A 107 6.31 0.25 -5.93
C ASN A 107 6.27 1.00 -4.59
N ALA A 108 5.25 1.83 -4.34
CA ALA A 108 5.07 2.49 -3.04
C ALA A 108 4.77 1.49 -1.91
N LEU A 109 3.99 0.42 -2.17
CA LEU A 109 3.78 -0.65 -1.19
C LEU A 109 5.06 -1.45 -0.92
N TYR A 110 5.86 -1.77 -1.93
CA TYR A 110 7.16 -2.40 -1.70
C TYR A 110 8.07 -1.51 -0.84
N ALA A 111 8.09 -0.20 -1.11
CA ALA A 111 8.85 0.74 -0.30
C ALA A 111 8.41 0.69 1.17
N TYR A 112 7.10 0.70 1.42
CA TYR A 112 6.55 0.65 2.77
C TYR A 112 6.84 -0.69 3.45
N LEU A 113 6.64 -1.80 2.74
CA LEU A 113 6.95 -3.15 3.20
C LEU A 113 8.41 -3.27 3.68
N TYR A 114 9.36 -2.81 2.87
CA TYR A 114 10.77 -2.86 3.26
C TYR A 114 11.10 -1.90 4.40
N SER A 115 10.44 -0.75 4.47
CA SER A 115 10.55 0.15 5.63
C SER A 115 10.10 -0.56 6.92
N ALA A 116 8.99 -1.29 6.89
CA ALA A 116 8.51 -2.06 8.04
C ALA A 116 9.51 -3.17 8.46
N LYS A 117 10.11 -3.89 7.49
CA LYS A 117 11.11 -4.95 7.77
C LYS A 117 12.37 -4.44 8.49
N VAL A 118 12.70 -3.15 8.39
CA VAL A 118 13.80 -2.54 9.16
C VAL A 118 13.51 -2.61 10.66
N LYS A 119 12.25 -2.42 11.08
CA LYS A 119 11.84 -2.30 12.49
C LYS A 119 12.09 -3.57 13.31
N VAL A 120 12.20 -4.73 12.67
CA VAL A 120 12.54 -5.99 13.35
C VAL A 120 13.88 -5.88 14.08
N ASN A 121 14.88 -5.31 13.42
CA ASN A 121 16.18 -5.05 14.03
C ASN A 121 16.93 -3.96 13.21
N PRO A 122 16.72 -2.68 13.51
CA PRO A 122 17.25 -1.58 12.68
C PRO A 122 18.76 -1.63 12.46
N MET A 123 19.53 -2.11 13.45
CA MET A 123 20.99 -2.22 13.36
C MET A 123 21.45 -3.22 12.30
N PHE A 124 20.87 -4.42 12.29
CA PHE A 124 21.26 -5.47 11.33
C PHE A 124 20.51 -5.38 9.99
N ARG A 125 19.33 -4.76 9.98
CA ARG A 125 18.41 -4.77 8.83
C ARG A 125 18.35 -3.43 8.09
N GLY A 126 18.78 -2.34 8.72
CA GLY A 126 18.70 -0.98 8.17
C GLY A 126 19.40 -0.84 6.82
N ALA A 127 20.63 -1.34 6.70
CA ALA A 127 21.39 -1.22 5.44
C ALA A 127 20.68 -1.91 4.26
N LYS A 128 20.22 -3.15 4.44
CA LYS A 128 19.57 -3.93 3.38
C LYS A 128 18.17 -3.41 3.07
N TYR A 129 17.27 -3.41 4.06
CA TYR A 129 15.86 -3.10 3.81
C TYR A 129 15.61 -1.59 3.69
N GLY A 130 16.44 -0.75 4.32
CA GLY A 130 16.41 0.70 4.08
C GLY A 130 16.83 1.06 2.66
N LYS A 131 17.87 0.40 2.10
CA LYS A 131 18.27 0.57 0.69
C LYS A 131 17.14 0.14 -0.25
N LEU A 132 16.54 -1.03 -0.02
CA LEU A 132 15.42 -1.51 -0.83
C LEU A 132 14.22 -0.56 -0.76
N SER A 133 13.84 -0.10 0.45
CA SER A 133 12.76 0.87 0.63
C SER A 133 12.99 2.15 -0.19
N ARG A 134 14.23 2.67 -0.17
CA ARG A 134 14.62 3.84 -0.97
C ARG A 134 14.53 3.57 -2.48
N GLU A 135 15.05 2.44 -2.95
CA GLU A 135 15.03 2.08 -4.38
C GLU A 135 13.60 1.94 -4.92
N TYR A 136 12.71 1.30 -4.16
CA TYR A 136 11.30 1.19 -4.53
C TYR A 136 10.57 2.53 -4.48
N SER A 137 10.92 3.41 -3.53
CA SER A 137 10.41 4.79 -3.52
C SER A 137 10.85 5.55 -4.77
N GLU A 138 12.11 5.41 -5.19
CA GLU A 138 12.65 6.04 -6.40
C GLU A 138 12.01 5.50 -7.68
N LYS A 139 11.79 4.18 -7.77
CA LYS A 139 11.01 3.56 -8.86
C LYS A 139 9.60 4.12 -8.91
N SER A 140 8.89 4.13 -7.77
CA SER A 140 7.52 4.66 -7.67
C SER A 140 7.41 6.12 -8.13
N ILE A 141 8.37 6.97 -7.72
CA ILE A 141 8.45 8.38 -8.15
C ILE A 141 8.71 8.49 -9.65
N LYS A 142 9.56 7.63 -10.22
CA LYS A 142 9.84 7.60 -11.66
C LYS A 142 8.58 7.22 -12.46
N GLU A 143 7.81 6.24 -12.00
CA GLU A 143 6.56 5.83 -12.64
C GLU A 143 5.48 6.92 -12.57
N ASN A 144 5.33 7.55 -11.40
CA ASN A 144 4.38 8.66 -11.24
C ASN A 144 4.92 9.69 -10.23
N PRO A 145 5.51 10.80 -10.71
CA PRO A 145 6.03 11.85 -9.84
C PRO A 145 4.97 12.57 -9.00
N LYS A 146 3.67 12.43 -9.36
CA LYS A 146 2.54 13.00 -8.63
C LYS A 146 2.07 12.12 -7.47
N ASN A 147 2.45 10.84 -7.43
CA ASN A 147 2.07 9.95 -6.33
C ASN A 147 2.73 10.44 -5.02
N PRO A 148 1.96 10.80 -3.98
CA PRO A 148 2.51 11.33 -2.73
C PRO A 148 3.13 10.26 -1.82
N ARG A 149 2.64 9.02 -1.88
CA ARG A 149 3.03 7.93 -0.98
C ARG A 149 4.53 7.59 -1.01
N PRO A 150 5.25 7.48 -2.14
CA PRO A 150 6.68 7.20 -2.11
C PRO A 150 7.51 8.31 -1.45
N TYR A 151 7.08 9.58 -1.57
CA TYR A 151 7.74 10.68 -0.85
C TYR A 151 7.53 10.57 0.66
N LEU A 152 6.31 10.24 1.09
CA LEU A 152 5.99 10.00 2.50
C LEU A 152 6.83 8.86 3.08
N ILE A 153 6.86 7.70 2.42
CA ILE A 153 7.64 6.54 2.91
C ILE A 153 9.13 6.86 2.97
N ARG A 154 9.66 7.57 1.98
CA ARG A 154 11.05 8.05 2.00
C ARG A 154 11.30 9.03 3.15
N ALA A 155 10.36 9.94 3.42
CA ALA A 155 10.45 10.87 4.55
C ALA A 155 10.46 10.12 5.89
N ILE A 156 9.57 9.15 6.08
CA ILE A 156 9.53 8.25 7.25
C ILE A 156 10.87 7.55 7.44
N GLY A 157 11.42 6.95 6.38
CA GLY A 157 12.71 6.26 6.44
C GLY A 157 13.85 7.19 6.87
N ILE A 158 13.90 8.41 6.34
CA ILE A 158 14.90 9.42 6.75
C ILE A 158 14.67 9.86 8.20
N TYR A 159 13.41 10.08 8.59
CA TYR A 159 13.03 10.56 9.92
C TYR A 159 13.52 9.62 11.02
N PHE A 160 13.32 8.31 10.84
CA PHE A 160 13.72 7.29 11.81
C PHE A 160 15.18 6.82 11.65
N THR A 161 15.88 7.26 10.61
CA THR A 161 17.32 7.01 10.50
C THR A 161 18.07 7.86 11.53
N PRO A 162 18.96 7.30 12.38
CA PRO A 162 19.73 8.09 13.34
C PRO A 162 20.56 9.20 12.68
N LYS A 163 20.75 10.32 13.40
CA LYS A 163 21.51 11.48 12.91
C LYS A 163 22.93 11.12 12.47
N VAL A 164 23.59 10.21 13.18
CA VAL A 164 24.96 9.72 12.86
C VAL A 164 25.03 9.01 11.50
N PHE A 165 23.89 8.52 11.00
CA PHE A 165 23.77 7.90 9.67
C PHE A 165 23.13 8.86 8.64
N GLY A 166 23.07 10.16 8.94
CA GLY A 166 22.58 11.19 8.03
C GLY A 166 21.05 11.35 7.99
N GLY A 167 20.32 10.78 8.96
CA GLY A 167 18.87 10.91 9.07
C GLY A 167 18.40 11.95 10.09
N GLY A 168 17.19 11.73 10.58
CA GLY A 168 16.53 12.53 11.62
C GLY A 168 15.59 13.59 11.05
N VAL A 169 14.83 14.20 11.97
CA VAL A 169 13.75 15.16 11.67
C VAL A 169 14.14 16.24 10.67
N ALA A 170 15.27 16.93 10.89
CA ALA A 170 15.72 18.03 10.04
C ALA A 170 16.01 17.58 8.60
N LYS A 171 16.52 16.35 8.42
CA LYS A 171 16.81 15.79 7.09
C LYS A 171 15.56 15.23 6.41
N ALA A 172 14.56 14.80 7.18
CA ALA A 172 13.29 14.32 6.65
C ALA A 172 12.38 15.45 6.17
N LYS A 173 12.45 16.63 6.81
CA LYS A 173 11.54 17.78 6.56
C LYS A 173 11.38 18.16 5.08
N PRO A 174 12.43 18.28 4.25
CA PRO A 174 12.26 18.62 2.83
C PRO A 174 11.44 17.56 2.07
N MET A 175 11.68 16.28 2.36
CA MET A 175 10.95 15.18 1.72
C MET A 175 9.50 15.11 2.23
N LEU A 176 9.29 15.37 3.51
CA LEU A 176 7.95 15.39 4.13
C LEU A 176 7.10 16.53 3.56
N ASN A 177 7.66 17.74 3.45
CA ASN A 177 6.99 18.88 2.81
C ASN A 177 6.61 18.57 1.36
N LYS A 178 7.51 17.92 0.61
CA LYS A 178 7.21 17.48 -0.75
C LYS A 178 6.07 16.47 -0.77
N ALA A 179 6.03 15.52 0.18
CA ALA A 179 4.92 14.57 0.28
C ALA A 179 3.58 15.29 0.54
N LEU A 180 3.55 16.24 1.47
CA LEU A 180 2.38 17.05 1.80
C LEU A 180 1.89 17.86 0.58
N GLU A 181 2.79 18.56 -0.11
CA GLU A 181 2.48 19.27 -1.37
C GLU A 181 1.87 18.32 -2.40
N LYS A 182 2.41 17.11 -2.56
CA LYS A 182 1.82 16.11 -3.48
C LYS A 182 0.45 15.65 -3.02
N PHE A 183 0.22 15.47 -1.71
CA PHE A 183 -1.11 15.12 -1.21
C PHE A 183 -2.16 16.20 -1.47
N GLU A 184 -1.79 17.49 -1.46
CA GLU A 184 -2.71 18.59 -1.77
C GLU A 184 -3.20 18.56 -3.23
N HIS A 185 -2.37 18.08 -4.15
CA HIS A 185 -2.65 18.06 -5.59
C HIS A 185 -3.00 16.67 -6.12
N PHE A 186 -3.02 15.64 -5.28
CA PHE A 186 -3.28 14.27 -5.69
C PHE A 186 -4.79 13.97 -5.67
N THR A 187 -5.32 13.59 -6.82
CA THR A 187 -6.68 13.07 -6.95
C THR A 187 -6.62 11.59 -7.36
N PRO A 188 -7.16 10.66 -6.56
CA PRO A 188 -7.26 9.26 -6.95
C PRO A 188 -8.08 9.10 -8.24
N LYS A 189 -7.68 8.17 -9.10
CA LYS A 189 -8.36 7.94 -10.39
C LYS A 189 -9.81 7.46 -10.24
N THR A 190 -10.07 6.66 -9.20
CA THR A 190 -11.42 6.23 -8.80
C THR A 190 -11.53 6.31 -7.26
N PRO A 191 -12.74 6.23 -6.69
CA PRO A 191 -12.91 6.22 -5.24
C PRO A 191 -12.12 5.13 -4.51
N ASN A 192 -11.84 4.00 -5.18
CA ASN A 192 -11.09 2.88 -4.62
C ASN A 192 -9.59 2.93 -4.93
N HIS A 193 -9.12 3.91 -5.70
CA HIS A 193 -7.67 4.07 -5.86
C HIS A 193 -7.04 4.58 -4.56
N PRO A 194 -5.78 4.21 -4.26
CA PRO A 194 -5.16 4.54 -2.99
C PRO A 194 -5.18 6.04 -2.65
N HIS A 195 -5.73 6.37 -1.48
CA HIS A 195 -5.80 7.73 -0.92
C HIS A 195 -5.22 7.84 0.50
N TRP A 196 -4.60 6.77 0.99
CA TRP A 196 -3.97 6.77 2.31
C TRP A 196 -2.70 7.61 2.36
N GLY A 197 -2.27 7.96 3.58
CA GLY A 197 -0.96 8.53 3.87
C GLY A 197 -0.98 10.00 4.28
N LYS A 198 -1.98 10.79 3.87
CA LYS A 198 -2.06 12.22 4.24
C LYS A 198 -2.00 12.44 5.75
N GLY A 199 -2.85 11.74 6.51
CA GLY A 199 -2.83 11.81 7.98
C GLY A 199 -1.53 11.30 8.63
N MET A 200 -0.80 10.40 7.97
CA MET A 200 0.52 9.96 8.44
C MET A 200 1.57 11.06 8.21
N ALA A 201 1.52 11.73 7.07
CA ALA A 201 2.41 12.85 6.77
C ALA A 201 2.20 14.00 7.78
N GLU A 202 0.94 14.33 8.05
CA GLU A 202 0.56 15.37 9.01
C GLU A 202 0.96 15.02 10.45
N SER A 203 0.93 13.75 10.85
CA SER A 203 1.32 13.35 12.21
C SER A 203 2.83 13.45 12.46
N ILE A 204 3.65 13.26 11.43
CA ILE A 204 5.12 13.34 11.50
C ILE A 204 5.62 14.79 11.39
N ASN A 205 4.81 15.69 10.84
CA ASN A 205 5.19 17.09 10.64
C ASN A 205 4.95 17.98 11.89
N LYS A 206 4.40 17.41 12.97
CA LYS A 206 4.20 18.09 14.26
C LYS A 206 5.48 18.10 15.08
#